data_AF-A0AAN7YZ75-F1
#
_entry.id   AF-A0AAN7YZ75-F1
#
_cell.length_a   1.000
_cell.length_b   1.000
_cell.length_c   1.000
_cell.angle_alpha   90.00
_cell.angle_beta   90.00
_cell.angle_gamma   90.00
#
_symmetry.space_group_name_H-M   'P 1'
#
loop_
_entity.id
_entity.type
_entity.pdbx_description
1 polymer ?
#
loop_
_entity_poly.entity_id
_entity_poly.type
_entity_poly.pdbx_seq_one_letter_code
_entity_poly.pdbx_strand_id
1 'polypeptide(L)'
;MKSIVLLLLSLLLTVALVAAQEEDKGRPPYQCPKNCGGGHTCHIKNNDCHCKKFGDIKDIKLEFVRLNSWVDGSCGKTYTQWDIKIVNCGDCDLFEIYIGYDYTLRLRDSSSIWNMIRLPYGVLTLPSYQTSINAGASYTFGFIIEGTHKPNLDILYVRF
;
A
#
# COMPACT_ATOMS: atom_id res chain seq x y z
N MET A 1 50.86 -15.88 -1.69
CA MET A 1 49.86 -16.22 -0.65
C MET A 1 49.07 -15.01 -0.13
N LYS A 2 49.70 -13.90 0.30
CA LYS A 2 48.98 -12.73 0.84
C LYS A 2 47.96 -12.09 -0.14
N SER A 3 48.29 -11.98 -1.43
CA SER A 3 47.40 -11.36 -2.43
C SER A 3 46.16 -12.20 -2.77
N ILE A 4 46.23 -13.53 -2.68
CA ILE A 4 45.08 -14.43 -2.93
C ILE A 4 44.07 -14.33 -1.80
N VAL A 5 44.54 -14.20 -0.56
CA VAL A 5 43.69 -14.02 0.62
C VAL A 5 42.94 -12.67 0.56
N LEU A 6 43.60 -11.60 0.11
CA LEU A 6 42.99 -10.28 -0.06
C LEU A 6 41.89 -10.28 -1.15
N LEU A 7 42.12 -10.96 -2.28
CA LEU A 7 41.13 -11.09 -3.34
C LEU A 7 39.89 -11.89 -2.89
N LEU A 8 40.10 -13.00 -2.17
CA LEU A 8 39.01 -13.80 -1.61
C LEU A 8 38.19 -13.01 -0.58
N LEU A 9 38.84 -12.22 0.28
CA LEU A 9 38.16 -11.36 1.25
C LEU A 9 37.32 -10.27 0.57
N SER A 10 37.85 -9.63 -0.48
CA SER A 10 37.07 -8.64 -1.25
C SER A 10 35.85 -9.26 -1.93
N LEU A 11 35.97 -10.49 -2.44
CA LEU A 11 34.88 -11.20 -3.10
C LEU A 11 33.81 -11.66 -2.11
N LEU A 12 34.22 -12.12 -0.92
CA LEU A 12 33.28 -12.48 0.15
C LEU A 12 32.52 -11.25 0.69
N LEU A 13 33.20 -10.10 0.78
CA LEU A 13 32.57 -8.86 1.23
C LEU A 13 31.54 -8.33 0.22
N THR A 14 31.80 -8.43 -1.08
CA THR A 14 30.82 -8.03 -2.11
C THR A 14 29.61 -8.96 -2.12
N VAL A 15 29.80 -10.27 -1.97
CA VAL A 15 28.67 -11.22 -1.87
C VAL A 15 27.86 -10.98 -0.59
N ALA A 16 28.50 -10.68 0.54
CA ALA A 16 27.82 -10.35 1.78
C ALA A 16 27.02 -9.04 1.68
N LEU A 17 27.55 -8.00 1.02
CA LEU A 17 26.81 -6.75 0.78
C LEU A 17 25.57 -6.98 -0.10
N VAL A 18 25.71 -7.77 -1.17
CA VAL A 18 24.60 -8.05 -2.09
C VAL A 18 23.52 -8.93 -1.40
N ALA A 19 23.93 -9.90 -0.58
CA ALA A 19 22.99 -10.73 0.20
C ALA A 19 22.28 -9.91 1.30
N ALA A 20 22.94 -8.95 1.94
CA ALA A 20 22.31 -8.06 2.91
C ALA A 20 21.29 -7.10 2.27
N GLN A 21 21.46 -6.77 0.98
CA GLN A 21 20.48 -5.96 0.23
C GLN A 21 19.24 -6.76 -0.24
N GLU A 22 19.21 -8.08 -0.06
CA GLU A 22 18.07 -8.92 -0.48
C GLU A 22 16.96 -9.07 0.56
N GLU A 23 17.14 -8.61 1.81
CA GLU A 23 16.12 -8.77 2.85
C GLU A 23 14.89 -7.85 2.72
N ASP A 24 14.89 -6.92 1.77
CA ASP A 24 13.80 -5.93 1.60
C ASP A 24 12.99 -6.10 0.30
N LYS A 25 13.24 -7.18 -0.45
CA LYS A 25 12.47 -7.52 -1.65
C LYS A 25 11.18 -8.23 -1.26
N GLY A 26 10.16 -7.45 -0.92
CA GLY A 26 8.79 -7.93 -0.68
C GLY A 26 8.31 -7.85 0.76
N ARG A 27 9.09 -7.23 1.68
CA ARG A 27 8.52 -6.82 2.97
C ARG A 27 7.70 -5.55 2.75
N PRO A 28 6.45 -5.51 3.22
CA PRO A 28 5.69 -4.28 3.21
C PRO A 28 6.41 -3.21 4.07
N PRO A 29 6.29 -1.91 3.74
CA PRO A 29 7.01 -0.83 4.44
C PRO A 29 6.56 -0.62 5.90
N TYR A 30 5.64 -1.45 6.40
CA TYR A 30 5.12 -1.43 7.76
C TYR A 30 5.44 -2.72 8.48
N GLN A 31 5.87 -2.60 9.72
CA GLN A 31 6.02 -3.74 10.60
C GLN A 31 5.33 -3.44 11.93
N CYS A 32 4.32 -4.25 12.20
CA CYS A 32 4.02 -4.63 13.58
C CYS A 32 5.28 -5.33 14.14
N PRO A 33 5.65 -5.14 15.43
CA PRO A 33 6.81 -5.79 16.05
C PRO A 33 6.89 -7.31 15.86
N LYS A 34 5.76 -7.94 15.52
CA LYS A 34 5.68 -9.29 14.95
C LYS A 34 5.06 -9.17 13.56
N ASN A 35 5.75 -9.68 12.54
CA ASN A 35 5.24 -9.73 11.17
C ASN A 35 3.86 -10.41 11.15
N CYS A 36 2.80 -9.68 10.78
CA CYS A 36 1.43 -10.22 10.80
C CYS A 36 1.19 -11.30 9.73
N GLY A 37 2.12 -11.49 8.79
CA GLY A 37 1.98 -12.43 7.70
C GLY A 37 0.91 -12.00 6.68
N GLY A 38 0.74 -12.81 5.64
CA GLY A 38 -0.30 -12.57 4.62
C GLY A 38 -1.71 -12.70 5.19
N GLY A 39 -2.66 -11.95 4.62
CA GLY A 39 -4.09 -12.00 5.00
C GLY A 39 -4.45 -11.26 6.28
N HIS A 40 -3.51 -10.49 6.84
CA HIS A 40 -3.69 -9.75 8.09
C HIS A 40 -3.35 -8.27 7.94
N THR A 41 -4.12 -7.44 8.62
CA THR A 41 -3.87 -6.02 8.85
C THR A 41 -3.05 -5.85 10.13
N CYS A 42 -1.97 -5.08 10.04
CA CYS A 42 -1.25 -4.57 11.21
C CYS A 42 -1.99 -3.35 11.77
N HIS A 43 -2.59 -3.49 12.94
CA HIS A 43 -3.41 -2.47 13.58
C HIS A 43 -2.70 -1.95 14.84
N ILE A 44 -2.21 -0.70 14.79
CA ILE A 44 -1.53 -0.05 15.91
C ILE A 44 -2.48 0.98 16.53
N LYS A 45 -2.71 0.87 17.84
CA LYS A 45 -3.48 1.84 18.62
C LYS A 45 -2.84 1.97 20.01
N ASN A 46 -2.62 3.19 20.50
CA ASN A 46 -1.97 3.45 21.79
C ASN A 46 -0.59 2.76 21.95
N ASN A 47 0.20 2.69 20.87
CA ASN A 47 1.46 1.94 20.76
C ASN A 47 1.32 0.40 20.90
N ASP A 48 0.11 -0.12 21.09
CA ASP A 48 -0.15 -1.55 21.08
C ASP A 48 -0.42 -2.02 19.65
N CYS A 49 0.27 -3.10 19.28
CA CYS A 49 0.18 -3.71 17.97
C CYS A 49 -0.70 -4.96 18.04
N HIS A 50 -1.66 -5.06 17.12
CA HIS A 50 -2.49 -6.23 16.93
C HIS A 50 -2.54 -6.63 15.46
N CYS A 51 -2.35 -7.92 15.18
CA CYS A 51 -2.62 -8.48 13.86
C CYS A 51 -4.10 -8.89 13.81
N LYS A 52 -4.84 -8.33 12.86
CA LYS A 52 -6.25 -8.64 12.62
C LYS A 52 -6.39 -9.26 11.24
N LYS A 53 -7.29 -10.22 11.02
CA LYS A 53 -7.49 -10.72 9.64
C LYS A 53 -8.08 -9.61 8.79
N PHE A 54 -7.87 -9.67 7.49
CA PHE A 54 -8.54 -8.75 6.57
C PHE A 54 -10.07 -8.75 6.80
N GLY A 55 -10.63 -7.54 6.96
CA GLY A 55 -12.06 -7.35 7.27
C GLY A 55 -12.44 -7.39 8.76
N ASP A 56 -11.54 -7.79 9.65
CA ASP A 56 -11.81 -7.82 11.10
C ASP A 56 -11.72 -6.44 11.75
N ILE A 57 -10.92 -5.51 11.18
CA ILE A 57 -10.88 -4.12 11.64
C ILE A 57 -12.23 -3.44 11.35
N LYS A 58 -12.76 -2.68 12.32
CA LYS A 58 -14.06 -1.97 12.22
C LYS A 58 -13.90 -0.45 12.27
N ASP A 59 -12.70 -0.05 12.63
CA ASP A 59 -12.20 1.29 12.86
C ASP A 59 -12.05 2.03 11.53
N ILE A 60 -11.70 1.33 10.45
CA ILE A 60 -11.53 1.89 9.10
C ILE A 60 -12.38 1.11 8.09
N LYS A 61 -12.99 1.83 7.16
CA LYS A 61 -13.72 1.26 6.01
C LYS A 61 -13.24 1.89 4.70
N LEU A 62 -13.14 1.06 3.65
CA LEU A 62 -13.00 1.54 2.27
C LEU A 62 -14.35 1.48 1.57
N GLU A 63 -14.87 2.61 1.11
CA GLU A 63 -16.09 2.69 0.30
C GLU A 63 -15.73 3.00 -1.15
N PHE A 64 -16.27 2.22 -2.09
CA PHE A 64 -15.94 2.31 -3.50
C PHE A 64 -17.11 2.95 -4.25
N VAL A 65 -16.84 4.05 -4.95
CA VAL A 65 -17.80 4.76 -5.78
C VAL A 65 -17.31 4.74 -7.22
N ARG A 66 -18.06 4.07 -8.10
CA ARG A 66 -17.81 4.14 -9.55
C ARG A 66 -18.38 5.44 -10.08
N LEU A 67 -17.53 6.34 -10.56
CA LEU A 67 -17.96 7.65 -11.06
C LEU A 67 -18.35 7.59 -12.53
N ASN A 68 -17.51 6.98 -13.36
CA ASN A 68 -17.73 6.93 -14.81
C ASN A 68 -17.04 5.71 -15.44
N SER A 69 -17.46 5.35 -16.65
CA SER A 69 -16.80 4.35 -17.48
C SER A 69 -17.02 4.66 -18.96
N TRP A 70 -15.95 4.59 -19.76
CA TRP A 70 -15.99 4.97 -21.17
C TRP A 70 -15.02 4.13 -21.99
N VAL A 71 -15.30 4.05 -23.30
CA VAL A 71 -14.35 3.53 -24.29
C VAL A 71 -13.54 4.71 -24.81
N ASP A 72 -12.21 4.59 -24.75
CA ASP A 72 -11.31 5.56 -25.35
C ASP A 72 -11.27 5.38 -26.86
N GLY A 73 -11.77 6.38 -27.58
CA GLY A 73 -11.85 6.34 -29.04
C GLY A 73 -10.50 6.25 -29.75
N SER A 74 -9.39 6.58 -29.09
CA SER A 74 -8.05 6.50 -29.68
C SER A 74 -7.47 5.09 -29.70
N CYS A 75 -7.80 4.26 -28.71
CA CYS A 75 -7.22 2.93 -28.54
C CYS A 75 -8.25 1.80 -28.38
N GLY A 76 -9.55 2.11 -28.38
CA GLY A 76 -10.64 1.14 -28.23
C GLY A 76 -10.74 0.48 -26.85
N LYS A 77 -9.89 0.86 -25.88
CA LYS A 77 -9.90 0.30 -24.52
C LYS A 77 -11.01 0.92 -23.69
N THR A 78 -11.56 0.13 -22.77
CA THR A 78 -12.50 0.62 -21.76
C THR A 78 -11.75 1.06 -20.50
N TYR A 79 -12.11 2.21 -19.95
CA TYR A 79 -11.61 2.71 -18.68
C TYR A 79 -12.76 2.94 -17.70
N THR A 80 -12.44 2.86 -16.41
CA THR A 80 -13.39 3.17 -15.32
C THR A 80 -12.71 4.04 -14.27
N GLN A 81 -13.39 5.13 -13.91
CA GLN A 81 -12.98 6.01 -12.83
C GLN A 81 -13.67 5.62 -11.52
N TRP A 82 -12.86 5.54 -10.47
CA TRP A 82 -13.30 5.21 -9.12
C TRP A 82 -12.85 6.30 -8.13
N ASP A 83 -13.74 6.61 -7.21
CA ASP A 83 -13.41 7.29 -5.96
C ASP A 83 -13.48 6.28 -4.83
N ILE A 84 -12.44 6.25 -4.01
CA ILE A 84 -12.33 5.41 -2.82
C ILE A 84 -12.33 6.33 -1.60
N LYS A 85 -13.32 6.15 -0.73
CA LYS A 85 -13.42 6.87 0.53
C LYS A 85 -12.85 6.01 1.65
N ILE A 86 -11.78 6.50 2.27
CA ILE A 86 -11.24 5.98 3.53
C ILE A 86 -12.06 6.63 4.65
N VAL A 87 -12.90 5.86 5.31
CA VAL A 87 -13.74 6.34 6.41
C VAL A 87 -13.10 5.91 7.72
N ASN A 88 -12.74 6.88 8.58
CA ASN A 88 -12.34 6.62 9.95
C ASN A 88 -13.60 6.52 10.82
N CYS A 89 -14.00 5.30 11.13
CA CYS A 89 -15.11 4.96 12.03
C CYS A 89 -14.67 4.87 13.50
N GLY A 90 -13.38 5.03 13.79
CA GLY A 90 -12.82 5.01 15.14
C GLY A 90 -13.03 6.31 15.92
N ASP A 91 -12.63 6.26 17.18
CA ASP A 91 -12.65 7.35 18.16
C ASP A 91 -11.30 8.11 18.26
N CYS A 92 -10.32 7.70 17.47
CA CYS A 92 -8.98 8.31 17.40
C CYS A 92 -8.66 8.74 15.97
N ASP A 93 -7.76 9.70 15.82
CA ASP A 93 -7.27 10.12 14.51
C ASP A 93 -6.42 9.01 13.88
N LEU A 94 -6.61 8.75 12.58
CA LEU A 94 -5.80 7.83 11.82
C LEU A 94 -4.59 8.57 11.25
N PHE A 95 -3.39 8.31 11.75
CA PHE A 95 -2.17 8.99 11.33
C PHE A 95 -1.49 8.34 10.11
N GLU A 96 -1.58 7.02 9.99
CA GLU A 96 -0.95 6.30 8.89
C GLU A 96 -1.86 5.17 8.41
N ILE A 97 -1.91 4.97 7.10
CA ILE A 97 -2.60 3.85 6.47
C ILE A 97 -1.81 3.38 5.26
N TYR A 98 -1.65 2.06 5.14
CA TYR A 98 -1.16 1.43 3.93
C TYR A 98 -2.22 0.50 3.34
N ILE A 99 -2.49 0.69 2.06
CA ILE A 99 -3.48 -0.06 1.29
C ILE A 99 -2.77 -0.86 0.23
N GLY A 100 -2.95 -2.17 0.26
CA GLY A 100 -2.44 -3.10 -0.74
C GLY A 100 -3.35 -3.14 -1.95
N TYR A 101 -2.75 -3.35 -3.12
CA TYR A 101 -3.47 -3.63 -4.35
C TYR A 101 -2.79 -4.75 -5.13
N ASP A 102 -3.59 -5.49 -5.89
CA ASP A 102 -3.11 -6.52 -6.82
C ASP A 102 -3.18 -6.04 -8.28
N TYR A 103 -3.05 -6.98 -9.22
CA TYR A 103 -3.08 -6.71 -10.66
C TYR A 103 -4.40 -6.09 -11.16
N THR A 104 -5.47 -6.11 -10.36
CA THR A 104 -6.75 -5.47 -10.71
C THR A 104 -6.68 -3.94 -10.65
N LEU A 105 -5.74 -3.34 -9.90
CA LEU A 105 -5.47 -1.89 -9.96
C LEU A 105 -4.56 -1.56 -11.16
N ARG A 106 -5.04 -1.88 -12.36
CA ARG A 106 -4.33 -1.60 -13.61
C ARG A 106 -4.64 -0.19 -14.07
N LEU A 107 -3.87 0.78 -13.58
CA LEU A 107 -4.04 2.19 -13.92
C LEU A 107 -3.96 2.42 -15.43
N ARG A 108 -4.75 3.37 -15.95
CA ARG A 108 -4.68 3.80 -17.36
C ARG A 108 -3.28 4.31 -17.73
N ASP A 109 -2.70 5.13 -16.85
CA ASP A 109 -1.37 5.73 -16.97
C ASP A 109 -0.82 6.08 -15.58
N SER A 110 0.41 6.62 -15.50
CA SER A 110 1.07 6.94 -14.23
C SER A 110 0.43 8.11 -13.46
N SER A 111 -0.33 8.98 -14.12
CA SER A 111 -1.02 10.12 -13.50
C SER A 111 -2.49 9.85 -13.18
N SER A 112 -3.00 8.66 -13.53
CA SER A 112 -4.37 8.22 -13.29
C SER A 112 -4.65 7.80 -11.85
N ILE A 113 -3.93 8.34 -10.89
CA ILE A 113 -4.19 8.22 -9.45
C ILE A 113 -3.88 9.57 -8.81
N TRP A 114 -4.75 10.04 -7.93
CA TRP A 114 -4.60 11.29 -7.20
C TRP A 114 -4.91 11.10 -5.73
N ASN A 115 -4.47 12.06 -4.90
CA ASN A 115 -4.66 12.05 -3.46
C ASN A 115 -4.10 10.80 -2.74
N MET A 116 -3.24 10.02 -3.38
CA MET A 116 -2.50 8.91 -2.75
C MET A 116 -1.12 8.80 -3.37
N ILE A 117 -0.17 8.27 -2.61
CA ILE A 117 1.18 7.98 -3.08
C ILE A 117 1.32 6.48 -3.29
N ARG A 118 1.87 6.10 -4.44
CA ARG A 118 2.24 4.70 -4.74
C ARG A 118 3.63 4.43 -4.18
N LEU A 119 3.71 3.47 -3.27
CA LEU A 119 4.97 2.89 -2.81
C LEU A 119 5.31 1.66 -3.67
N PRO A 120 6.57 1.18 -3.63
CA PRO A 120 6.94 -0.11 -4.21
C PRO A 120 6.05 -1.26 -3.70
N TYR A 121 6.07 -2.37 -4.42
CA TYR A 121 5.41 -3.63 -4.02
C TYR A 121 3.89 -3.58 -3.87
N GLY A 122 3.21 -2.72 -4.64
CA GLY A 122 1.74 -2.76 -4.68
C GLY A 122 1.09 -2.11 -3.46
N VAL A 123 1.70 -1.07 -2.89
CA VAL A 123 1.19 -0.38 -1.70
C VAL A 123 0.85 1.09 -2.01
N LEU A 124 -0.24 1.58 -1.43
CA LEU A 124 -0.64 2.99 -1.42
C LEU A 124 -0.51 3.55 -0.01
N THR A 125 -0.12 4.82 0.12
CA THR A 125 -0.09 5.57 1.39
C THR A 125 -0.69 6.96 1.22
N LEU A 126 -1.11 7.55 2.34
CA LEU A 126 -1.45 8.97 2.39
C LEU A 126 -0.27 9.82 1.90
N PRO A 127 -0.55 10.91 1.17
CA PRO A 127 0.46 11.89 0.81
C PRO A 127 0.95 12.67 2.03
N SER A 128 2.16 13.20 1.97
CA SER A 128 2.81 13.88 3.11
C SER A 128 2.06 15.11 3.62
N TYR A 129 1.21 15.73 2.78
CA TYR A 129 0.35 16.84 3.20
C TYR A 129 -0.89 16.39 3.98
N GLN A 130 -1.27 15.12 3.90
CA GLN A 130 -2.38 14.54 4.67
C GLN A 130 -1.80 13.82 5.88
N THR A 131 -1.66 14.55 6.99
CA THR A 131 -1.00 14.06 8.21
C THR A 131 -1.86 13.13 9.07
N SER A 132 -3.19 13.23 8.96
CA SER A 132 -4.15 12.34 9.63
C SER A 132 -5.53 12.37 8.98
N ILE A 133 -6.37 11.38 9.26
CA ILE A 133 -7.82 11.41 9.04
C ILE A 133 -8.48 11.43 10.42
N ASN A 134 -9.10 12.55 10.79
CA ASN A 134 -9.68 12.72 12.12
C ASN A 134 -10.72 11.65 12.46
N ALA A 135 -10.94 11.40 13.75
CA ALA A 135 -12.01 10.53 14.23
C ALA A 135 -13.37 10.92 13.60
N GLY A 136 -14.09 9.94 13.06
CA GLY A 136 -15.37 10.13 12.37
C GLY A 136 -15.29 10.80 10.99
N ALA A 137 -14.10 11.24 10.55
CA ALA A 137 -13.90 11.89 9.28
C ALA A 137 -13.59 10.90 8.15
N SER A 138 -13.45 11.42 6.94
CA SER A 138 -13.10 10.62 5.78
C SER A 138 -12.16 11.36 4.84
N TYR A 139 -11.37 10.59 4.11
CA TYR A 139 -10.49 11.07 3.06
C TYR A 139 -10.77 10.33 1.76
N THR A 140 -10.85 11.06 0.65
CA THR A 140 -11.15 10.48 -0.66
C THR A 140 -9.96 10.57 -1.59
N PHE A 141 -9.61 9.44 -2.17
CA PHE A 141 -8.68 9.36 -3.28
C PHE A 141 -9.35 8.72 -4.47
N GLY A 142 -8.77 8.88 -5.66
CA GLY A 142 -9.36 8.31 -6.85
C GLY A 142 -8.32 7.90 -7.87
N PHE A 143 -8.79 7.11 -8.82
CA PHE A 143 -7.97 6.61 -9.91
C PHE A 143 -8.82 6.20 -11.11
N ILE A 144 -8.15 5.98 -12.23
CA ILE A 144 -8.73 5.44 -13.46
C ILE A 144 -8.00 4.13 -13.80
N ILE A 145 -8.75 3.04 -13.96
CA ILE A 145 -8.23 1.73 -14.36
C ILE A 145 -8.69 1.32 -15.75
N GLU A 146 -7.91 0.47 -16.42
CA GLU A 146 -8.33 -0.28 -17.61
C GLU A 146 -9.34 -1.37 -17.20
N GLY A 147 -10.49 -1.44 -17.89
CA GLY A 147 -11.58 -2.37 -17.61
C GLY A 147 -12.74 -1.75 -16.84
N THR A 148 -13.68 -2.60 -16.41
CA THR A 148 -14.90 -2.23 -15.68
C THR A 148 -15.02 -2.91 -14.32
N HIS A 149 -14.07 -3.77 -13.97
CA HIS A 149 -14.06 -4.49 -12.71
C HIS A 149 -13.82 -3.53 -11.53
N LYS A 150 -14.28 -3.94 -10.35
CA LYS A 150 -13.91 -3.29 -9.10
C LYS A 150 -12.47 -3.71 -8.76
N PRO A 151 -11.56 -2.77 -8.46
CA PRO A 151 -10.21 -3.14 -8.03
C PRO A 151 -10.23 -3.73 -6.62
N ASN A 152 -9.34 -4.67 -6.38
CA ASN A 152 -9.12 -5.30 -5.09
C ASN A 152 -8.15 -4.45 -4.28
N LEU A 153 -8.61 -3.97 -3.13
CA LEU A 153 -7.82 -3.17 -2.19
C LEU A 153 -7.98 -3.73 -0.79
N ASP A 154 -6.87 -3.96 -0.11
CA ASP A 154 -6.84 -4.48 1.26
C ASP A 154 -6.15 -3.48 2.19
N ILE A 155 -6.71 -3.26 3.37
CA ILE A 155 -6.05 -2.45 4.40
C ILE A 155 -4.96 -3.30 5.03
N LEU A 156 -3.70 -2.92 4.82
CA LEU A 156 -2.58 -3.71 5.29
C LEU A 156 -2.03 -3.21 6.63
N TYR A 157 -2.10 -1.91 6.86
CA TYR A 157 -1.58 -1.24 8.05
C TYR A 157 -2.41 -0.03 8.39
N VAL A 158 -2.61 0.19 9.69
CA VAL A 158 -3.17 1.42 10.24
C VAL A 158 -2.48 1.77 11.55
N ARG A 159 -2.26 3.07 11.77
CA ARG A 159 -1.80 3.62 13.05
C ARG A 159 -2.74 4.73 13.52
N PHE A 160 -3.31 4.51 14.69
CA PHE A 160 -4.08 5.47 15.47
C PHE A 160 -3.25 6.01 16.64
#